data_AF-A0A970VM67-F1
#
_entry.id   AF-A0A970VM67-F1
#
_cell.length_a   1.000
_cell.length_b   1.000
_cell.length_c   1.000
_cell.angle_alpha   90.00
_cell.angle_beta   90.00
_cell.angle_gamma   90.00
#
_symmetry.space_group_name_H-M   'P 1'
#
loop_
_entity.id
_entity.type
_entity.pdbx_description
1 polymer ?
#
loop_
_entity_poly.entity_id
_entity_poly.type
_entity_poly.pdbx_seq_one_letter_code
_entity_poly.pdbx_strand_id
1 'polypeptide(L)'
;MQAVSIKPQQKQITGKVIALAICGFLMISNPLLCLPIGIIMPLFACPLLGTKHQWAAFVSIALPPIISLIYGSHTLFSISLIALCGLPLVATAILRSDKKPPTPITFLYYISAYALALLLVATCSSYALGGSISLGLAEYITTAVKNSSDSTNLLVQLISWGFISVPAGYQKVTALTFLLDVSFVRQLYLSLQLTLEILFTSTLPYAYVYACIIGGLFTALRVQKMHHSFLLVDTPDPAKSTERHVQIAISPGFSMLQLSQKTNWVIMCIGLVSLFFLSAASGTVQYELRLLCAGVFKCVYQLLGAAVAIGILSAHHSERKDFYGILVAALFVLIPTVLYMIGLFDPVFHFRSKILSKKEEE
;
A
#
# COMPACT_ATOMS: atom_id res chain seq x y z
N MET A 1 38.53 -0.10 -5.00
CA MET A 1 37.36 0.58 -4.42
C MET A 1 37.15 0.14 -2.97
N GLN A 2 37.26 1.06 -2.01
CA GLN A 2 36.82 0.80 -0.64
C GLN A 2 35.45 1.43 -0.42
N ALA A 3 34.46 0.62 -0.02
CA ALA A 3 33.12 1.08 0.30
C ALA A 3 33.05 1.51 1.77
N VAL A 4 32.92 2.81 2.04
CA VAL A 4 32.73 3.34 3.40
C VAL A 4 31.24 3.59 3.62
N SER A 5 30.63 2.96 4.62
CA SER A 5 29.22 3.17 4.93
C SER A 5 29.00 4.56 5.54
N ILE A 6 28.06 5.31 4.98
CA ILE A 6 27.67 6.62 5.52
C ILE A 6 26.74 6.38 6.71
N LYS A 7 27.04 6.99 7.87
CA LYS A 7 26.11 6.97 9.00
C LYS A 7 24.82 7.72 8.62
N PRO A 8 23.64 7.20 8.95
CA PRO A 8 22.37 7.84 8.63
C PRO A 8 22.29 9.25 9.27
N GLN A 9 21.82 10.22 8.50
CA GLN A 9 21.68 11.61 8.96
C GLN A 9 20.69 11.70 10.13
N GLN A 10 21.08 12.35 11.24
CA GLN A 10 20.23 12.51 12.43
C GLN A 10 18.86 13.13 12.11
N LYS A 11 18.80 14.08 11.16
CA LYS A 11 17.55 14.71 10.70
C LYS A 11 16.54 13.70 10.11
N GLN A 12 17.01 12.65 9.44
CA GLN A 12 16.13 11.62 8.87
C GLN A 12 15.57 10.68 9.94
N ILE A 13 16.32 10.47 11.03
CA ILE A 13 15.92 9.64 12.16
C ILE A 13 14.87 10.38 12.99
N THR A 14 15.11 11.65 13.32
CA THR A 14 14.16 12.48 14.07
C THR A 14 12.84 12.67 13.33
N GLY A 15 12.88 12.89 12.00
CA GLY A 15 11.67 12.99 11.18
C GLY A 15 10.80 11.72 11.23
N LYS A 16 11.40 10.53 11.29
CA LYS A 16 10.65 9.26 11.39
C LYS A 16 10.03 9.06 12.76
N VAL A 17 10.71 9.48 13.82
CA VAL A 17 10.16 9.43 15.19
C VAL A 17 8.98 10.39 15.31
N ILE A 18 9.09 11.61 14.75
CA ILE A 18 7.97 12.57 14.71
C ILE A 18 6.79 12.00 13.91
N ALA A 19 7.04 11.38 12.76
CA ALA A 19 5.99 10.76 11.96
C ALA A 19 5.27 9.62 12.72
N LEU A 20 6.00 8.80 13.47
CA LEU A 20 5.42 7.77 14.34
C LEU A 20 4.57 8.38 15.47
N ALA A 21 5.00 9.49 16.07
CA ALA A 21 4.24 10.19 17.09
C ALA A 21 2.92 10.76 16.52
N ILE A 22 2.96 11.34 15.32
CA ILE A 22 1.75 11.83 14.61
C ILE A 22 0.80 10.66 14.31
N CYS A 23 1.32 9.52 13.84
CA CYS A 23 0.52 8.32 13.61
C CYS A 23 -0.17 7.85 14.89
N GLY A 24 0.56 7.85 16.02
CA GLY A 24 0.00 7.53 17.32
C GLY A 24 -1.11 8.48 17.76
N PHE A 25 -0.90 9.78 17.62
CA PHE A 25 -1.91 10.79 17.94
C PHE A 25 -3.18 10.62 17.10
N LEU A 26 -3.03 10.36 15.79
CA LEU A 26 -4.16 10.13 14.89
C LEU A 26 -4.95 8.87 15.28
N MET A 27 -4.27 7.79 15.68
CA MET A 27 -4.95 6.57 16.18
C MET A 27 -5.74 6.84 17.46
N ILE A 28 -5.22 7.66 18.36
CA ILE A 28 -5.93 8.06 19.59
C ILE A 28 -7.15 8.93 19.25
N SER A 29 -7.06 9.78 18.22
CA SER A 29 -8.20 10.63 17.84
C SER A 29 -9.35 9.84 17.21
N ASN A 30 -9.04 8.77 16.45
CA ASN A 30 -10.03 8.02 15.66
C ASN A 30 -9.70 6.52 15.64
N PRO A 31 -10.50 5.66 16.30
CA PRO A 31 -10.25 4.21 16.33
C PRO A 31 -10.41 3.54 14.96
N LEU A 32 -11.24 4.10 14.07
CA LEU A 32 -11.39 3.62 12.70
C LEU A 32 -10.10 3.74 11.88
N LEU A 33 -9.17 4.61 12.28
CA LEU A 33 -7.89 4.79 11.62
C LEU A 33 -6.82 3.79 12.09
N CYS A 34 -7.09 2.94 13.09
CA CYS A 34 -6.10 1.99 13.61
C CYS A 34 -5.60 1.02 12.53
N LEU A 35 -6.48 0.51 11.67
CA LEU A 35 -6.12 -0.40 10.58
C LEU A 35 -5.28 0.30 9.48
N PRO A 36 -5.73 1.41 8.86
CA PRO A 36 -4.94 2.07 7.81
C PRO A 36 -3.62 2.65 8.34
N ILE A 37 -3.60 3.23 9.53
CA ILE A 37 -2.36 3.74 10.13
C ILE A 37 -1.43 2.57 10.50
N GLY A 38 -1.97 1.45 10.97
CA GLY A 38 -1.20 0.24 11.28
C GLY A 38 -0.47 -0.33 10.06
N ILE A 39 -1.06 -0.27 8.86
CA ILE A 39 -0.40 -0.69 7.61
C ILE A 39 0.79 0.22 7.28
N ILE A 40 0.71 1.49 7.65
CA ILE A 40 1.70 2.53 7.35
C ILE A 40 2.81 2.60 8.40
N MET A 41 2.55 2.19 9.66
CA MET A 41 3.54 2.25 10.75
C MET A 41 4.88 1.56 10.44
N PRO A 42 4.93 0.36 9.82
CA PRO A 42 6.20 -0.30 9.53
C PRO A 42 7.08 0.50 8.55
N LEU A 43 6.51 1.35 7.70
CA LEU A 43 7.26 2.25 6.82
C LEU A 43 8.17 3.24 7.57
N PHE A 44 7.85 3.53 8.83
CA PHE A 44 8.63 4.42 9.68
C PHE A 44 9.41 3.66 10.75
N ALA A 45 8.86 2.54 11.25
CA ALA A 45 9.47 1.73 12.31
C ALA A 45 10.62 0.84 11.82
N CYS A 46 10.43 0.10 10.73
CA CYS A 46 11.43 -0.80 10.13
C CYS A 46 12.82 -0.16 9.94
N PRO A 47 12.95 1.06 9.38
CA PRO A 47 14.26 1.68 9.18
C PRO A 47 14.95 2.19 10.47
N LEU A 48 14.27 2.19 11.62
CA LEU A 48 14.86 2.60 12.91
C LEU A 48 15.58 1.44 13.61
N LEU A 49 15.30 0.20 13.20
CA LEU A 49 15.94 -1.00 13.74
C LEU A 49 17.45 -0.93 13.50
N GLY A 50 18.24 -0.96 14.58
CA GLY A 50 19.71 -0.81 14.49
C GLY A 50 20.29 0.55 14.84
N THR A 51 19.45 1.56 15.01
CA THR A 51 19.88 2.89 15.49
C THR A 51 19.83 2.99 17.02
N LYS A 52 20.13 4.15 17.62
CA LYS A 52 19.93 4.38 19.07
C LYS A 52 18.44 4.45 19.47
N HIS A 53 17.53 4.60 18.50
CA HIS A 53 16.10 4.81 18.73
C HIS A 53 15.24 3.56 18.45
N GLN A 54 15.79 2.35 18.62
CA GLN A 54 15.05 1.10 18.37
C GLN A 54 13.82 0.97 19.26
N TRP A 55 13.83 1.61 20.43
CA TRP A 55 12.68 1.63 21.34
C TRP A 55 11.42 2.19 20.67
N ALA A 56 11.56 3.19 19.79
CA ALA A 56 10.42 3.72 19.03
C ALA A 56 9.81 2.69 18.06
N ALA A 57 10.63 1.78 17.51
CA ALA A 57 10.13 0.69 16.68
C ALA A 57 9.35 -0.33 17.51
N PHE A 58 9.82 -0.67 18.73
CA PHE A 58 9.08 -1.55 19.63
C PHE A 58 7.77 -0.93 20.13
N VAL A 59 7.77 0.36 20.44
CA VAL A 59 6.55 1.11 20.81
C VAL A 59 5.53 1.07 19.67
N SER A 60 5.97 1.18 18.41
CA SER A 60 5.06 1.11 17.26
C SER A 60 4.37 -0.24 17.07
N ILE A 61 4.93 -1.33 17.62
CA ILE A 61 4.28 -2.65 17.61
C ILE A 61 3.12 -2.68 18.61
N ALA A 62 3.34 -2.11 19.79
CA ALA A 62 2.39 -2.15 20.90
C ALA A 62 1.29 -1.09 20.78
N LEU A 63 1.48 -0.04 19.99
CA LEU A 63 0.55 1.08 19.92
C LEU A 63 -0.83 0.73 19.32
N PRO A 64 -0.92 0.08 18.13
CA PRO A 64 -2.21 -0.31 17.56
C PRO A 64 -3.08 -1.22 18.45
N PRO A 65 -2.55 -2.31 19.06
CA PRO A 65 -3.36 -3.21 19.88
C PRO A 65 -3.82 -2.56 21.18
N ILE A 66 -2.99 -1.75 21.83
CA ILE A 66 -3.34 -1.08 23.09
C ILE A 66 -4.50 -0.10 22.84
N ILE A 67 -4.41 0.70 21.78
CA ILE A 67 -5.48 1.64 21.43
C ILE A 67 -6.76 0.88 21.08
N SER A 68 -6.67 -0.18 20.26
CA SER A 68 -7.81 -1.03 19.90
C SER A 68 -8.51 -1.63 21.13
N LEU A 69 -7.74 -2.07 22.14
CA LEU A 69 -8.28 -2.61 23.39
C LEU A 69 -8.95 -1.53 24.26
N ILE A 70 -8.39 -0.33 24.32
CA ILE A 70 -8.97 0.80 25.07
C ILE A 70 -10.35 1.17 24.53
N TYR A 71 -10.54 1.08 23.20
CA TYR A 71 -11.83 1.32 22.55
C TYR A 71 -12.79 0.13 22.60
N GLY A 72 -12.47 -0.94 23.33
CA GLY A 72 -13.39 -2.07 23.55
C GLY A 72 -13.53 -3.03 22.36
N SER A 73 -12.57 -3.04 21.43
CA SER A 73 -12.59 -4.00 20.32
C SER A 73 -12.30 -5.44 20.77
N HIS A 74 -12.68 -6.43 19.94
CA HIS A 74 -12.40 -7.84 20.22
C HIS A 74 -10.90 -8.10 20.45
N THR A 75 -10.59 -8.91 21.47
CA THR A 75 -9.22 -9.23 21.90
C THR A 75 -8.40 -9.89 20.79
N LEU A 76 -9.00 -10.81 20.03
CA LEU A 76 -8.35 -11.50 18.90
C LEU A 76 -8.00 -10.53 17.77
N PHE A 77 -8.88 -9.59 17.46
CA PHE A 77 -8.60 -8.55 16.47
C PHE A 77 -7.45 -7.66 16.94
N SER A 78 -7.46 -7.24 18.21
CA SER A 78 -6.37 -6.46 18.79
C SER A 78 -5.02 -7.18 18.71
N ILE A 79 -4.97 -8.48 19.04
CA ILE A 79 -3.74 -9.29 18.92
C ILE A 79 -3.26 -9.36 17.47
N SER A 80 -4.15 -9.49 16.49
CA SER A 80 -3.78 -9.54 15.08
C SER A 80 -3.10 -8.25 14.59
N LEU A 81 -3.40 -7.09 15.19
CA LEU A 81 -2.75 -5.82 14.85
C LEU A 81 -1.26 -5.79 15.25
N ILE A 82 -0.85 -6.60 16.23
CA ILE A 82 0.58 -6.79 16.56
C ILE A 82 1.32 -7.36 15.36
N ALA A 83 0.70 -8.31 14.63
CA ALA A 83 1.33 -8.96 13.48
C ALA A 83 1.61 -7.95 12.35
N LEU A 84 0.79 -6.92 12.21
CA LEU A 84 0.91 -5.86 11.20
C LEU A 84 2.22 -5.08 11.30
N CYS A 85 2.66 -4.78 12.53
CA CYS A 85 3.93 -4.12 12.79
C CYS A 85 5.07 -5.11 13.08
N GLY A 86 4.77 -6.22 13.73
CA GLY A 86 5.73 -7.22 14.18
C GLY A 86 6.37 -8.01 13.04
N LEU A 87 5.58 -8.53 12.09
CA LEU A 87 6.12 -9.37 11.00
C LEU A 87 7.09 -8.61 10.09
N PRO A 88 6.80 -7.36 9.65
CA PRO A 88 7.78 -6.56 8.90
C PRO A 88 9.04 -6.24 9.70
N LEU A 89 8.94 -6.08 11.03
CA LEU A 89 10.11 -5.84 11.88
C LEU A 89 10.96 -7.10 12.06
N VAL A 90 10.35 -8.26 12.25
CA VAL A 90 11.07 -9.54 12.25
C VAL A 90 11.78 -9.76 10.92
N ALA A 91 11.11 -9.43 9.80
CA ALA A 91 11.73 -9.43 8.48
C ALA A 91 12.97 -8.54 8.40
N THR A 92 12.89 -7.29 8.89
CA THR A 92 14.08 -6.42 8.95
C THR A 92 15.20 -7.01 9.79
N ALA A 93 14.89 -7.65 10.92
CA ALA A 93 15.88 -8.21 11.82
C ALA A 93 16.63 -9.39 11.18
N ILE A 94 15.91 -10.26 10.49
CA ILE A 94 16.48 -11.42 9.78
C ILE A 94 17.36 -10.95 8.61
N LEU A 95 16.83 -10.03 7.79
CA LEU A 95 17.53 -9.53 6.60
C LEU A 95 18.77 -8.69 6.93
N ARG A 96 18.81 -8.05 8.10
CA ARG A 96 19.98 -7.25 8.55
C ARG A 96 21.23 -8.10 8.80
N SER A 97 21.08 -9.40 9.05
CA SER A 97 22.20 -10.30 9.26
C SER A 97 23.11 -10.39 8.03
N ASP A 98 22.54 -10.27 6.84
CA ASP A 98 23.27 -10.32 5.58
C ASP A 98 23.81 -8.94 5.19
N LYS A 99 25.12 -8.71 5.35
CA LYS A 99 25.84 -7.50 4.89
C LYS A 99 25.88 -7.34 3.35
N LYS A 100 25.10 -8.12 2.61
CA LYS A 100 25.10 -8.16 1.15
C LYS A 100 24.12 -7.14 0.56
N PRO A 101 24.36 -6.66 -0.68
CA PRO A 101 23.41 -5.79 -1.35
C PRO A 101 22.04 -6.49 -1.48
N PRO A 102 20.95 -5.72 -1.42
CA PRO A 102 19.60 -6.27 -1.44
C PRO A 102 19.33 -6.97 -2.77
N THR A 103 19.04 -8.27 -2.68
CA THR A 103 18.56 -9.09 -3.80
C THR A 103 17.05 -8.88 -3.99
N PRO A 104 16.48 -9.20 -5.18
CA PRO A 104 15.02 -9.19 -5.40
C PRO A 104 14.23 -10.02 -4.36
N ILE A 105 14.90 -10.99 -3.73
CA ILE A 105 14.36 -11.84 -2.67
C ILE A 105 14.03 -11.03 -1.42
N THR A 106 14.78 -9.97 -1.11
CA THR A 106 14.52 -9.11 0.05
C THR A 106 13.17 -8.40 -0.07
N PHE A 107 12.81 -7.91 -1.26
CA PHE A 107 11.51 -7.29 -1.51
C PHE A 107 10.36 -8.31 -1.36
N LEU A 108 10.54 -9.52 -1.89
CA LEU A 108 9.55 -10.60 -1.75
C LEU A 108 9.30 -10.95 -0.28
N TYR A 109 10.35 -10.94 0.55
CA TYR A 109 10.23 -11.23 1.98
C TYR A 109 9.39 -10.18 2.73
N TYR A 110 9.54 -8.90 2.41
CA TYR A 110 8.68 -7.85 2.97
C TYR A 110 7.23 -7.97 2.48
N ILE A 111 7.02 -8.23 1.19
CA ILE A 111 5.68 -8.43 0.62
C ILE A 111 5.00 -9.65 1.29
N SER A 112 5.72 -10.76 1.49
CA SER A 112 5.18 -11.94 2.18
C SER A 112 4.88 -11.67 3.65
N ALA A 113 5.71 -10.89 4.35
CA ALA A 113 5.45 -10.50 5.73
C ALA A 113 4.17 -9.67 5.87
N TYR A 114 3.96 -8.71 4.96
CA TYR A 114 2.72 -7.93 4.90
C TYR A 114 1.49 -8.78 4.54
N ALA A 115 1.64 -9.71 3.60
CA ALA A 115 0.58 -10.63 3.21
C ALA A 115 0.14 -11.51 4.39
N LEU A 116 1.08 -12.13 5.10
CA LEU A 116 0.79 -12.93 6.28
C LEU A 116 0.13 -12.10 7.39
N ALA A 117 0.61 -10.87 7.62
CA ALA A 117 0.03 -9.99 8.62
C ALA A 117 -1.42 -9.60 8.30
N LEU A 118 -1.69 -9.21 7.05
CA LEU A 118 -3.03 -8.84 6.63
C LEU A 118 -3.98 -10.03 6.57
N LEU A 119 -3.49 -11.23 6.23
CA LEU A 119 -4.29 -12.46 6.32
C LEU A 119 -4.70 -12.76 7.77
N LEU A 120 -3.79 -12.60 8.73
CA LEU A 120 -4.10 -12.77 10.15
C LEU A 120 -5.15 -11.76 10.62
N VAL A 121 -5.03 -10.49 10.21
CA VAL A 121 -6.05 -9.48 10.54
C VAL A 121 -7.39 -9.80 9.90
N ALA A 122 -7.40 -10.26 8.64
CA ALA A 122 -8.62 -10.66 7.94
C ALA A 122 -9.29 -11.88 8.62
N THR A 123 -8.54 -12.91 8.97
CA THR A 123 -9.11 -14.12 9.62
C THR A 123 -9.59 -13.85 11.04
N CYS A 124 -8.86 -13.03 11.81
CA CYS A 124 -9.29 -12.64 13.15
C CYS A 124 -10.52 -11.70 13.10
N SER A 125 -10.62 -10.82 12.11
CA SER A 125 -11.80 -9.96 11.93
C SER A 125 -13.02 -10.74 11.45
N SER A 126 -12.89 -11.70 10.53
CA SER A 126 -14.01 -12.56 10.14
C SER A 126 -14.54 -13.37 11.32
N TYR A 127 -13.65 -13.85 12.18
CA TYR A 127 -14.05 -14.56 13.40
C TYR A 127 -14.78 -13.64 14.39
N ALA A 128 -14.28 -12.41 14.57
CA ALA A 128 -14.91 -11.42 15.46
C ALA A 128 -16.30 -10.96 14.98
N LEU A 129 -16.49 -10.88 13.66
CA LEU A 129 -17.76 -10.49 13.03
C LEU A 129 -18.75 -11.67 12.90
N GLY A 130 -18.31 -12.91 13.13
CA GLY A 130 -19.17 -14.10 13.02
C GLY A 130 -19.58 -14.46 11.58
N GLY A 131 -18.90 -13.90 10.57
CA GLY A 131 -19.29 -14.04 9.16
C GLY A 131 -18.22 -13.52 8.19
N SER A 132 -18.60 -13.31 6.93
CA SER A 132 -17.72 -12.70 5.93
C SER A 132 -17.45 -11.24 6.29
N ILE A 133 -16.22 -10.78 6.05
CA ILE A 133 -15.80 -9.40 6.33
C ILE A 133 -16.65 -8.41 5.51
N SER A 134 -17.00 -8.77 4.26
CA SER A 134 -17.83 -7.93 3.39
C SER A 134 -19.23 -7.71 3.96
N LEU A 135 -19.87 -8.75 4.47
CA LEU A 135 -21.20 -8.67 5.07
C LEU A 135 -21.16 -7.92 6.40
N GLY A 136 -20.19 -8.24 7.27
CA GLY A 136 -20.03 -7.55 8.55
C GLY A 136 -19.75 -6.05 8.40
N LEU A 137 -18.96 -5.65 7.40
CA LEU A 137 -18.73 -4.23 7.09
C LEU A 137 -19.97 -3.56 6.49
N ALA A 138 -20.71 -4.26 5.62
CA ALA A 138 -21.96 -3.74 5.06
C ALA A 138 -23.02 -3.52 6.15
N GLU A 139 -23.15 -4.45 7.10
CA GLU A 139 -24.01 -4.33 8.27
C GLU A 139 -23.58 -3.18 9.19
N TYR A 140 -22.28 -3.04 9.45
CA TYR A 140 -21.78 -1.94 10.27
C TYR A 140 -22.07 -0.56 9.64
N ILE A 141 -21.87 -0.42 8.33
CA ILE A 141 -22.14 0.86 7.64
C ILE A 141 -23.64 1.13 7.57
N THR A 142 -24.47 0.13 7.27
CA THR A 142 -25.92 0.31 7.21
C THR A 142 -26.52 0.65 8.56
N THR A 143 -26.01 0.05 9.64
CA THR A 143 -26.40 0.39 11.02
C THR A 143 -25.91 1.79 11.41
N ALA A 144 -24.70 2.19 11.00
CA ALA A 144 -24.20 3.55 11.21
C ALA A 144 -25.07 4.60 10.49
N VAL A 145 -25.46 4.33 9.24
CA VAL A 145 -26.38 5.21 8.47
C VAL A 145 -27.75 5.25 9.15
N LYS A 146 -28.27 4.13 9.61
CA LYS A 146 -29.56 4.05 10.32
C LYS A 146 -29.55 4.85 11.63
N ASN A 147 -28.44 4.86 12.35
CA ASN A 147 -28.28 5.55 13.64
C ASN A 147 -27.88 7.04 13.47
N SER A 148 -27.61 7.49 12.24
CA SER A 148 -27.26 8.89 11.98
C SER A 148 -28.49 9.81 12.07
N SER A 149 -28.29 11.03 12.58
CA SER A 149 -29.33 12.04 12.71
C SER A 149 -29.92 12.47 11.36
N ASP A 150 -29.15 12.36 10.28
CA ASP A 150 -29.51 12.77 8.91
C ASP A 150 -29.72 11.56 7.96
N SER A 151 -30.18 10.43 8.50
CA SER A 151 -30.33 9.17 7.75
C SER A 151 -31.12 9.31 6.45
N THR A 152 -32.20 10.10 6.44
CA THR A 152 -33.03 10.37 5.26
C THR A 152 -32.29 11.18 4.19
N ASN A 153 -31.52 12.19 4.57
CA ASN A 153 -30.72 12.98 3.62
C ASN A 153 -29.58 12.15 3.01
N LEU A 154 -28.93 11.31 3.82
CA LEU A 154 -27.89 10.40 3.34
C LEU A 154 -28.43 9.38 2.35
N LEU A 155 -29.59 8.79 2.61
CA LEU A 155 -30.24 7.88 1.67
C LEU A 155 -30.60 8.57 0.35
N VAL A 156 -31.12 9.80 0.39
CA VAL A 156 -31.42 10.59 -0.81
C VAL A 156 -30.14 10.90 -1.60
N GLN A 157 -29.05 11.25 -0.92
CA GLN A 157 -27.76 11.48 -1.58
C GLN A 157 -27.22 10.20 -2.22
N LEU A 158 -27.29 9.06 -1.53
CA LEU A 158 -26.87 7.76 -2.06
C LEU A 158 -27.69 7.34 -3.29
N ILE A 159 -29.00 7.62 -3.30
CA ILE A 159 -29.85 7.43 -4.48
C ILE A 159 -29.43 8.37 -5.61
N SER A 160 -29.17 9.66 -5.31
CA SER A 160 -28.76 10.64 -6.32
C SER A 160 -27.42 10.32 -6.98
N TRP A 161 -26.50 9.72 -6.22
CA TRP A 161 -25.21 9.23 -6.71
C TRP A 161 -25.33 7.91 -7.48
N GLY A 162 -26.52 7.31 -7.53
CA GLY A 162 -26.77 6.03 -8.20
C GLY A 162 -26.24 4.83 -7.44
N PHE A 163 -25.86 4.98 -6.17
CA PHE A 163 -25.38 3.87 -5.33
C PHE A 163 -26.51 2.94 -4.88
N ILE A 164 -27.77 3.40 -4.89
CA ILE A 164 -28.92 2.59 -4.50
C ILE A 164 -29.92 2.58 -5.66
N SER A 165 -30.34 1.38 -6.08
CA SER A 165 -31.41 1.23 -7.06
C SER A 165 -32.77 1.49 -6.41
N VAL A 166 -33.57 2.37 -7.03
CA VAL A 166 -34.93 2.63 -6.56
C VAL A 166 -35.84 1.48 -7.01
N PRO A 167 -36.64 0.88 -6.11
CA PRO A 167 -37.60 -0.17 -6.46
C PRO A 167 -38.54 0.27 -7.60
N ALA A 168 -38.81 -0.63 -8.56
CA ALA A 168 -39.52 -0.35 -9.80
C ALA A 168 -40.94 0.24 -9.66
N GLY A 169 -41.53 0.19 -8.46
CA GLY A 169 -42.84 0.78 -8.15
C GLY A 169 -42.82 2.28 -7.83
N TYR A 170 -41.64 2.89 -7.63
CA TYR A 170 -41.53 4.29 -7.17
C TYR A 170 -40.72 5.14 -8.17
N GLN A 171 -41.42 5.84 -9.09
CA GLN A 171 -40.78 6.67 -10.12
C GLN A 171 -40.38 8.09 -9.66
N LYS A 172 -40.97 8.59 -8.56
CA LYS A 172 -40.63 9.91 -7.99
C LYS A 172 -40.44 9.81 -6.48
N VAL A 173 -39.19 9.61 -6.07
CA VAL A 173 -38.80 9.61 -4.66
C VAL A 173 -38.83 11.05 -4.15
N THR A 174 -39.81 11.38 -3.31
CA THR A 174 -39.89 12.68 -2.61
C THR A 174 -39.67 12.47 -1.12
N ALA A 175 -39.18 13.47 -0.39
CA ALA A 175 -38.90 13.34 1.06
C ALA A 175 -40.13 12.87 1.88
N LEU A 176 -41.35 13.11 1.38
CA LEU A 176 -42.61 12.64 1.96
C LEU A 176 -42.82 11.12 1.83
N THR A 177 -42.34 10.48 0.76
CA THR A 177 -42.40 9.01 0.63
C THR A 177 -41.54 8.28 1.66
N PHE A 178 -40.45 8.90 2.12
CA PHE A 178 -39.62 8.38 3.22
C PHE A 178 -40.31 8.44 4.59
N LEU A 179 -41.28 9.34 4.75
CA LEU A 179 -42.00 9.58 6.01
C LEU A 179 -43.27 8.73 6.11
N LEU A 180 -43.86 8.34 4.97
CA LEU A 180 -45.13 7.61 4.90
C LEU A 180 -44.98 6.09 4.86
N ASP A 181 -43.91 5.54 4.27
CA ASP A 181 -43.79 4.10 4.02
C ASP A 181 -42.56 3.47 4.70
N VAL A 182 -42.78 2.91 5.89
CA VAL A 182 -41.76 2.20 6.68
C VAL A 182 -41.22 0.97 5.92
N SER A 183 -42.05 0.35 5.06
CA SER A 183 -41.66 -0.83 4.30
C SER A 183 -40.66 -0.48 3.18
N PHE A 184 -40.86 0.67 2.53
CA PHE A 184 -39.96 1.22 1.52
C PHE A 184 -38.58 1.55 2.10
N VAL A 185 -38.54 2.21 3.28
CA VAL A 185 -37.29 2.55 3.96
C VAL A 185 -36.51 1.28 4.34
N ARG A 186 -37.20 0.23 4.81
CA ARG A 186 -36.56 -1.06 5.09
C ARG A 186 -35.98 -1.72 3.85
N GLN A 187 -36.68 -1.68 2.72
CA GLN A 187 -36.19 -2.20 1.45
C GLN A 187 -34.96 -1.42 0.95
N LEU A 188 -34.92 -0.10 1.13
CA LEU A 188 -33.74 0.71 0.80
C LEU A 188 -32.52 0.33 1.62
N TYR A 189 -32.66 0.12 2.94
CA TYR A 189 -31.54 -0.34 3.76
C TYR A 189 -31.03 -1.73 3.34
N LEU A 190 -31.92 -2.66 2.99
CA LEU A 190 -31.54 -3.98 2.48
C LEU A 190 -30.83 -3.88 1.12
N SER A 191 -31.30 -3.00 0.22
CA SER A 191 -30.65 -2.77 -1.06
C SER A 191 -29.27 -2.10 -0.91
N LEU A 192 -29.12 -1.21 0.08
CA LEU A 192 -27.83 -0.60 0.43
C LEU A 192 -26.87 -1.65 0.99
N GLN A 193 -27.33 -2.50 1.91
CA GLN A 193 -26.54 -3.59 2.46
C GLN A 193 -26.01 -4.50 1.34
N LEU A 194 -26.88 -4.93 0.42
CA LEU A 194 -26.51 -5.80 -0.68
C LEU A 194 -25.54 -5.13 -1.66
N THR A 195 -25.76 -3.84 -1.96
CA THR A 195 -24.85 -3.10 -2.85
C THR A 195 -23.47 -2.90 -2.22
N LEU A 196 -23.42 -2.60 -0.91
CA LEU A 196 -22.17 -2.50 -0.15
C LEU A 196 -21.45 -3.85 -0.08
N GLU A 197 -22.18 -4.94 0.13
CA GLU A 197 -21.60 -6.29 0.16
C GLU A 197 -20.96 -6.65 -1.19
N ILE A 198 -21.63 -6.38 -2.31
CA ILE A 198 -21.08 -6.59 -3.65
C ILE A 198 -19.84 -5.71 -3.88
N LEU A 199 -19.91 -4.45 -3.46
CA LEU A 199 -18.79 -3.52 -3.59
C LEU A 199 -17.58 -4.01 -2.78
N PHE A 200 -17.77 -4.42 -1.52
CA PHE A 200 -16.69 -4.92 -0.67
C PHE A 200 -16.12 -6.24 -1.17
N THR A 201 -16.98 -7.15 -1.64
CA THR A 201 -16.54 -8.43 -2.21
C THR A 201 -15.66 -8.23 -3.45
N SER A 202 -15.94 -7.20 -4.25
CA SER A 202 -15.11 -6.86 -5.42
C SER A 202 -13.85 -6.04 -5.08
N THR A 203 -13.91 -5.15 -4.08
CA THR A 203 -12.84 -4.17 -3.79
C THR A 203 -11.82 -4.63 -2.74
N LEU A 204 -12.24 -5.40 -1.73
CA LEU A 204 -11.36 -5.87 -0.66
C LEU A 204 -10.15 -6.68 -1.17
N PRO A 205 -10.30 -7.62 -2.14
CA PRO A 205 -9.15 -8.35 -2.67
C PRO A 205 -8.14 -7.44 -3.35
N TYR A 206 -8.60 -6.42 -4.08
CA TYR A 206 -7.72 -5.41 -4.66
C TYR A 206 -7.03 -4.60 -3.56
N ALA A 207 -7.77 -4.05 -2.59
CA ALA A 207 -7.19 -3.27 -1.50
C ALA A 207 -6.11 -4.05 -0.74
N TYR A 208 -6.35 -5.34 -0.47
CA TYR A 208 -5.39 -6.25 0.14
C TYR A 208 -4.09 -6.36 -0.68
N VAL A 209 -4.20 -6.63 -1.99
CA VAL A 209 -3.01 -6.76 -2.87
C VAL A 209 -2.23 -5.45 -2.94
N TYR A 210 -2.91 -4.32 -3.07
CA TYR A 210 -2.26 -3.01 -3.12
C TYR A 210 -1.54 -2.70 -1.82
N ALA A 211 -2.18 -2.93 -0.66
CA ALA A 211 -1.56 -2.75 0.65
C ALA A 211 -0.29 -3.60 0.81
N CYS A 212 -0.33 -4.87 0.40
CA CYS A 212 0.81 -5.78 0.49
C CYS A 212 1.99 -5.35 -0.40
N ILE A 213 1.74 -5.08 -1.68
CA ILE A 213 2.79 -4.77 -2.66
C ILE A 213 3.38 -3.39 -2.37
N ILE A 214 2.54 -2.37 -2.17
CA ILE A 214 2.97 -1.00 -1.91
C ILE A 214 3.66 -0.94 -0.55
N GLY A 215 3.04 -1.49 0.51
CA GLY A 215 3.62 -1.53 1.85
C GLY A 215 4.97 -2.25 1.86
N GLY A 216 5.03 -3.47 1.33
CA GLY A 216 6.26 -4.26 1.27
C GLY A 216 7.37 -3.59 0.45
N LEU A 217 7.04 -2.99 -0.69
CA LEU A 217 8.03 -2.33 -1.55
C LEU A 217 8.60 -1.07 -0.90
N PHE A 218 7.75 -0.18 -0.40
CA PHE A 218 8.21 1.07 0.18
C PHE A 218 8.92 0.88 1.52
N THR A 219 8.54 -0.12 2.33
CA THR A 219 9.30 -0.49 3.53
C THR A 219 10.71 -0.97 3.17
N ALA A 220 10.83 -1.88 2.20
CA ALA A 220 12.12 -2.36 1.72
C ALA A 220 13.01 -1.22 1.19
N LEU A 221 12.48 -0.36 0.33
CA LEU A 221 13.23 0.79 -0.22
C LEU A 221 13.70 1.76 0.87
N ARG A 222 12.86 2.01 1.89
CA ARG A 222 13.22 2.90 3.01
C ARG A 222 14.29 2.30 3.92
N VAL A 223 14.24 0.99 4.15
CA VAL A 223 15.28 0.28 4.91
C VAL A 223 16.58 0.30 4.14
N GLN A 224 16.54 0.05 2.82
CA GLN A 224 17.70 0.09 1.93
C GLN A 224 18.36 1.47 1.91
N LYS A 225 17.57 2.54 1.75
CA LYS A 225 18.08 3.92 1.75
C LYS A 225 18.82 4.29 3.04
N MET A 226 18.44 3.73 4.18
CA MET A 226 19.07 4.01 5.47
C MET A 226 20.30 3.17 5.76
N HIS A 227 20.35 1.94 5.25
CA HIS A 227 21.38 0.96 5.64
C HIS A 227 22.44 0.72 4.57
N HIS A 228 22.18 1.06 3.31
CA HIS A 228 23.03 0.72 2.16
C HIS A 228 23.49 1.93 1.35
N SER A 229 23.65 3.11 1.98
CA SER A 229 24.39 4.23 1.37
C SER A 229 25.89 4.03 1.55
N PHE A 230 26.60 3.77 0.45
CA PHE A 230 28.05 3.55 0.45
C PHE A 230 28.76 4.67 -0.31
N LEU A 231 29.84 5.19 0.27
CA LEU A 231 30.80 6.00 -0.46
C LEU A 231 31.74 5.03 -1.18
N LEU A 232 31.76 5.06 -2.51
CA LEU A 232 32.80 4.39 -3.28
C LEU A 232 33.99 5.34 -3.33
N VAL A 233 35.03 5.00 -2.57
CA VAL A 233 36.32 5.68 -2.66
C VAL A 233 37.17 4.89 -3.64
N ASP A 234 37.48 5.50 -4.79
CA ASP A 234 38.43 4.94 -5.74
C ASP A 234 39.80 4.84 -5.07
N THR A 235 40.36 3.63 -5.10
CA THR A 235 41.75 3.39 -4.72
C THR A 235 42.63 3.91 -5.84
N PRO A 236 43.60 4.79 -5.58
CA PRO A 236 44.37 5.44 -6.64
C PRO A 236 45.18 4.40 -7.42
N ASP A 237 44.95 4.32 -8.73
CA ASP A 237 45.85 3.62 -9.64
C ASP A 237 47.19 4.40 -9.74
N PRO A 238 48.35 3.72 -9.69
CA PRO A 238 49.65 4.38 -9.61
C PRO A 238 50.07 5.13 -10.89
N ALA A 239 49.28 5.07 -11.97
CA ALA A 239 49.62 5.64 -13.28
C ALA A 239 48.97 7.00 -13.57
N LYS A 240 48.03 7.48 -12.74
CA LYS A 240 47.39 8.80 -12.91
C LYS A 240 47.15 9.47 -11.55
N SER A 241 48.12 10.26 -11.08
CA SER A 241 47.83 11.38 -10.18
C SER A 241 46.96 12.38 -10.97
N THR A 242 45.86 12.96 -10.48
CA THR A 242 45.79 13.78 -9.26
C THR A 242 44.33 14.13 -8.91
N GLU A 243 43.34 13.25 -9.13
CA GLU A 243 41.95 13.54 -8.74
C GLU A 243 41.34 12.38 -7.95
N ARG A 244 41.08 12.62 -6.67
CA ARG A 244 40.29 11.71 -5.84
C ARG A 244 38.82 11.88 -6.24
N HIS A 245 38.33 11.10 -7.20
CA HIS A 245 36.89 11.04 -7.47
C HIS A 245 36.21 10.26 -6.34
N VAL A 246 35.56 10.99 -5.43
CA VAL A 246 34.68 10.40 -4.42
C VAL A 246 33.32 10.19 -5.09
N GLN A 247 33.06 8.98 -5.57
CA GLN A 247 31.75 8.65 -6.12
C GLN A 247 30.82 8.20 -4.99
N ILE A 248 29.80 9.02 -4.71
CA ILE A 248 28.75 8.66 -3.75
C ILE A 248 27.78 7.72 -4.46
N ALA A 249 27.86 6.42 -4.19
CA ALA A 249 26.86 5.46 -4.63
C ALA A 249 25.62 5.60 -3.75
N ILE A 250 24.71 6.47 -4.16
CA ILE A 250 23.39 6.59 -3.55
C ILE A 250 22.61 5.32 -3.90
N SER A 251 22.08 4.64 -2.87
CA SER A 251 21.26 3.44 -3.05
C SER A 251 20.12 3.70 -4.06
N PRO A 252 19.80 2.74 -4.95
CA PRO A 252 18.81 2.93 -6.00
C PRO A 252 17.46 3.34 -5.40
N GLY A 253 16.94 4.49 -5.85
CA GLY A 253 15.62 4.98 -5.47
C GLY A 253 14.50 4.29 -6.25
N PHE A 254 13.25 4.60 -5.90
CA PHE A 254 12.05 4.13 -6.62
C PHE A 254 12.13 4.41 -8.14
N SER A 255 12.76 5.51 -8.55
CA SER A 255 12.99 5.88 -9.95
C SER A 255 13.93 4.96 -10.72
N MET A 256 14.63 4.03 -10.06
CA MET A 256 15.54 3.06 -10.67
C MET A 256 14.99 1.63 -10.63
N LEU A 257 13.75 1.45 -10.14
CA LEU A 257 13.13 0.12 -10.00
C LEU A 257 12.85 -0.48 -11.38
N GLN A 258 13.59 -1.50 -11.78
CA GLN A 258 13.39 -2.23 -13.03
C GLN A 258 13.05 -3.69 -12.74
N LEU A 259 12.11 -4.22 -13.50
CA LEU A 259 11.82 -5.65 -13.49
C LEU A 259 12.84 -6.38 -14.34
N SER A 260 13.46 -7.40 -13.78
CA SER A 260 14.26 -8.35 -14.58
C SER A 260 13.33 -9.04 -15.59
N GLN A 261 13.85 -9.33 -16.78
CA GLN A 261 13.09 -9.97 -17.86
C GLN A 261 12.44 -11.29 -17.41
N LYS A 262 13.11 -12.06 -16.54
CA LYS A 262 12.55 -13.29 -15.94
C LYS A 262 11.34 -13.00 -15.06
N THR A 263 11.39 -11.96 -14.24
CA THR A 263 10.28 -11.56 -13.36
C THR A 263 9.11 -10.99 -14.15
N ASN A 264 9.39 -10.26 -15.23
CA ASN A 264 8.36 -9.72 -16.12
C ASN A 264 7.52 -10.84 -16.75
N TRP A 265 8.16 -11.92 -17.22
CA TRP A 265 7.47 -13.11 -17.71
C TRP A 265 6.54 -13.74 -16.67
N VAL A 266 7.00 -13.85 -15.42
CA VAL A 266 6.17 -14.39 -14.32
C VAL A 266 4.93 -13.54 -14.10
N ILE A 267 5.06 -12.21 -14.10
CA ILE A 267 3.93 -11.29 -13.92
C ILE A 267 2.96 -11.37 -15.11
N MET A 268 3.48 -11.51 -16.34
CA MET A 268 2.67 -11.72 -17.53
C MET A 268 1.88 -13.05 -17.45
N CYS A 269 2.51 -14.13 -16.98
CA CYS A 269 1.81 -15.39 -16.73
C CYS A 269 0.68 -15.23 -15.70
N ILE A 270 0.90 -14.47 -14.62
CA ILE A 270 -0.15 -14.17 -13.63
C ILE A 270 -1.32 -13.41 -14.27
N GLY A 271 -1.03 -12.47 -15.18
CA GLY A 271 -2.03 -11.77 -15.99
C GLY A 271 -2.83 -12.74 -16.87
N LEU A 272 -2.15 -13.65 -17.59
CA LEU A 272 -2.81 -14.66 -18.42
C LEU A 272 -3.69 -15.61 -17.61
N VAL A 273 -3.23 -16.03 -16.43
CA VAL A 273 -4.02 -16.84 -15.49
C VAL A 273 -5.30 -16.10 -15.08
N SER A 274 -5.23 -14.78 -14.84
CA SER A 274 -6.42 -13.99 -14.54
C SER A 274 -7.42 -13.92 -15.70
N LEU A 275 -6.93 -13.90 -16.95
CA LEU A 275 -7.78 -13.94 -18.14
C LEU A 275 -8.37 -15.34 -18.39
N PHE A 276 -7.63 -16.39 -18.06
CA PHE A 276 -8.13 -17.76 -18.13
C PHE A 276 -9.32 -17.96 -17.16
N PHE A 277 -9.18 -17.49 -15.93
CA PHE A 277 -10.28 -17.53 -14.96
C PHE A 277 -11.45 -16.60 -15.31
N LEU A 278 -11.30 -15.65 -16.24
CA LEU A 278 -12.43 -14.86 -16.73
C LEU A 278 -13.44 -15.72 -17.52
N SER A 279 -12.95 -16.71 -18.28
CA SER A 279 -13.78 -17.54 -19.15
C SER A 279 -14.31 -18.81 -18.46
N ALA A 280 -13.65 -19.25 -17.38
CA ALA A 280 -13.94 -20.51 -16.70
C ALA A 280 -14.69 -20.36 -15.35
N ALA A 281 -14.97 -19.14 -14.89
CA ALA A 281 -15.47 -18.89 -13.55
C ALA A 281 -16.97 -19.21 -13.40
N SER A 282 -17.26 -20.40 -12.88
CA SER A 282 -18.56 -20.74 -12.28
C SER A 282 -18.50 -20.83 -10.74
N GLY A 283 -17.30 -20.88 -10.15
CA GLY A 283 -17.09 -20.99 -8.70
C GLY A 283 -16.63 -19.69 -8.01
N THR A 284 -16.99 -19.54 -6.72
CA THR A 284 -16.61 -18.41 -5.85
C THR A 284 -15.09 -18.27 -5.67
N VAL A 285 -14.39 -19.38 -5.46
CA VAL A 285 -12.93 -19.40 -5.30
C VAL A 285 -12.20 -18.94 -6.56
N GLN A 286 -12.69 -19.35 -7.73
CA GLN A 286 -12.12 -18.94 -9.02
C GLN A 286 -12.27 -17.43 -9.25
N TYR A 287 -13.42 -16.88 -8.83
CA TYR A 287 -13.68 -15.45 -8.90
C TYR A 287 -12.72 -14.64 -7.99
N GLU A 288 -12.52 -15.06 -6.74
CA GLU A 288 -11.59 -14.38 -5.83
C GLU A 288 -10.13 -14.48 -6.29
N LEU A 289 -9.72 -15.66 -6.75
CA LEU A 289 -8.37 -15.87 -7.28
C LEU A 289 -8.12 -14.99 -8.52
N ARG A 290 -9.12 -14.85 -9.40
CA ARG A 290 -9.08 -13.93 -10.53
C ARG A 290 -8.87 -12.49 -10.08
N LEU A 291 -9.61 -12.02 -9.08
CA LEU A 291 -9.48 -10.66 -8.56
C LEU A 291 -8.08 -10.41 -7.98
N LEU A 292 -7.54 -11.37 -7.21
CA LEU A 292 -6.19 -11.30 -6.67
C LEU A 292 -5.13 -11.25 -7.77
N CYS A 293 -5.15 -12.18 -8.74
CA CYS A 293 -4.20 -12.21 -9.85
C CYS A 293 -4.26 -10.95 -10.71
N ALA A 294 -5.47 -10.50 -11.06
CA ALA A 294 -5.67 -9.25 -11.81
C ALA A 294 -5.18 -8.03 -11.01
N GLY A 295 -5.35 -8.04 -9.68
CA GLY A 295 -4.88 -6.98 -8.79
C GLY A 295 -3.37 -6.90 -8.74
N VAL A 296 -2.69 -8.04 -8.63
CA VAL A 296 -1.22 -8.12 -8.62
C VAL A 296 -0.67 -7.59 -9.93
N PHE A 297 -1.22 -8.07 -11.05
CA PHE A 297 -0.83 -7.63 -12.38
C PHE A 297 -0.99 -6.11 -12.57
N LYS A 298 -2.17 -5.56 -12.28
CA LYS A 298 -2.42 -4.11 -12.39
C LYS A 298 -1.48 -3.29 -11.49
N CYS A 299 -1.36 -3.68 -10.22
CA CYS A 299 -0.58 -2.94 -9.23
C CYS A 299 0.91 -2.86 -9.62
N VAL A 300 1.51 -3.98 -10.06
CA VAL A 300 2.93 -4.01 -10.43
C VAL A 300 3.23 -3.11 -11.63
N TYR A 301 2.40 -3.15 -12.67
CA TYR A 301 2.59 -2.28 -13.84
C TYR A 301 2.28 -0.81 -13.55
N GLN A 302 1.28 -0.52 -12.71
CA GLN A 302 1.03 0.86 -12.25
C GLN A 302 2.22 1.41 -11.47
N LEU A 303 2.84 0.61 -10.60
CA LEU A 303 4.03 1.00 -9.86
C LEU A 303 5.24 1.21 -10.79
N LEU A 304 5.41 0.37 -11.81
CA LEU A 304 6.45 0.56 -12.81
C LEU A 304 6.23 1.88 -13.59
N GLY A 305 5.00 2.14 -14.03
CA GLY A 305 4.63 3.38 -14.69
C GLY A 305 4.83 4.62 -13.81
N ALA A 306 4.49 4.53 -12.52
CA ALA A 306 4.77 5.58 -11.53
C ALA A 306 6.27 5.85 -11.42
N ALA A 307 7.06 4.78 -11.38
CA ALA A 307 8.50 4.87 -11.26
C ALA A 307 9.12 5.52 -12.52
N VAL A 308 8.60 5.23 -13.71
CA VAL A 308 9.01 5.84 -14.98
C VAL A 308 8.65 7.32 -15.02
N ALA A 309 7.41 7.67 -14.63
CA ALA A 309 6.96 9.06 -14.56
C ALA A 309 7.84 9.92 -13.63
N ILE A 310 8.17 9.40 -12.44
CA ILE A 310 9.10 10.06 -11.52
C ILE A 310 10.50 10.17 -12.15
N GLY A 311 10.97 9.13 -12.84
CA GLY A 311 12.24 9.14 -13.56
C GLY A 311 12.32 10.28 -14.58
N ILE A 312 11.32 10.39 -15.46
CA ILE A 312 11.23 11.43 -16.50
C ILE A 312 11.19 12.83 -15.89
N LEU A 313 10.31 13.03 -14.89
CA LEU A 313 10.15 14.33 -14.21
C LEU A 313 11.42 14.74 -13.45
N SER A 314 12.06 13.79 -12.78
CA SER A 314 13.29 14.04 -12.01
C SER A 314 14.54 14.24 -12.87
N ALA A 315 14.50 13.85 -14.15
CA ALA A 315 15.57 14.10 -15.10
C ALA A 315 15.68 15.58 -15.45
N HIS A 316 14.55 16.29 -15.52
CA HIS A 316 14.51 17.70 -15.89
C HIS A 316 14.78 18.63 -14.71
N HIS A 317 14.29 18.31 -13.51
CA HIS A 317 14.55 19.10 -12.30
C HIS A 317 14.82 18.21 -11.09
N SER A 318 16.10 18.05 -10.74
CA SER A 318 16.54 17.17 -9.65
C SER A 318 16.17 17.69 -8.25
N GLU A 319 15.96 19.00 -8.10
CA GLU A 319 15.66 19.66 -6.82
C GLU A 319 14.19 19.48 -6.36
N ARG A 320 13.26 19.17 -7.28
CA ARG A 320 11.81 19.08 -6.99
C ARG A 320 11.30 17.64 -6.84
N LYS A 321 12.20 16.69 -6.59
CA LYS A 321 11.87 15.25 -6.52
C LYS A 321 10.74 14.92 -5.54
N ASP A 322 10.68 15.61 -4.41
CA ASP A 322 9.64 15.36 -3.39
C ASP A 322 8.25 15.80 -3.89
N PHE A 323 8.15 16.91 -4.61
CA PHE A 323 6.91 17.37 -5.24
C PHE A 323 6.44 16.44 -6.35
N TYR A 324 7.36 15.91 -7.17
CA TYR A 324 7.02 14.92 -8.18
C TYR A 324 6.54 13.61 -7.57
N GLY A 325 7.08 13.21 -6.41
CA GLY A 325 6.57 12.08 -5.64
C GLY A 325 5.10 12.26 -5.24
N ILE A 326 4.74 13.45 -4.72
CA ILE A 326 3.36 13.78 -4.35
C ILE A 326 2.44 13.81 -5.59
N LEU A 327 2.91 14.41 -6.68
CA LEU A 327 2.15 14.50 -7.93
C LEU A 327 1.88 13.12 -8.52
N VAL A 328 2.88 12.23 -8.55
CA VAL A 328 2.70 10.87 -9.04
C VAL A 328 1.81 10.05 -8.10
N ALA A 329 1.87 10.28 -6.78
CA ALA A 329 0.92 9.67 -5.85
C ALA A 329 -0.53 10.13 -6.12
N ALA A 330 -0.74 11.42 -6.40
CA ALA A 330 -2.06 11.92 -6.80
C ALA A 330 -2.52 11.31 -8.13
N LEU A 331 -1.62 11.20 -9.12
CA LEU A 331 -1.92 10.59 -10.41
C LEU A 331 -2.23 9.09 -10.28
N PHE A 332 -1.57 8.39 -9.35
CA PHE A 332 -1.84 6.98 -9.06
C PHE A 332 -3.28 6.75 -8.58
N VAL A 333 -3.84 7.69 -7.81
CA VAL A 333 -5.22 7.64 -7.32
C VAL A 333 -6.21 8.12 -8.39
N LEU A 334 -5.91 9.22 -9.07
CA LEU A 334 -6.85 9.87 -9.99
C LEU A 334 -6.92 9.18 -11.36
N ILE A 335 -5.78 8.74 -11.89
CA ILE A 335 -5.66 8.20 -13.26
C ILE A 335 -4.80 6.93 -13.29
N PRO A 336 -5.20 5.86 -12.58
CA PRO A 336 -4.44 4.61 -12.49
C PRO A 336 -4.26 3.91 -13.84
N THR A 337 -5.16 4.16 -14.80
CA THR A 337 -5.11 3.59 -16.16
C THR A 337 -3.94 4.13 -16.98
N VAL A 338 -3.64 5.43 -16.88
CA VAL A 338 -2.53 6.03 -17.62
C VAL A 338 -1.19 5.51 -17.09
N LEU A 339 -1.01 5.43 -15.77
CA LEU A 339 0.20 4.84 -15.20
C LEU A 339 0.36 3.37 -15.59
N TYR A 340 -0.73 2.61 -15.57
CA TYR A 340 -0.71 1.21 -15.99
C TYR A 340 -0.20 1.07 -17.44
N MET A 341 -0.70 1.89 -18.37
CA MET A 341 -0.27 1.85 -19.77
C MET A 341 1.20 2.24 -19.92
N ILE A 342 1.65 3.29 -19.22
CA ILE A 342 3.06 3.69 -19.23
C ILE A 342 3.96 2.55 -18.74
N GLY A 343 3.57 1.86 -17.67
CA GLY A 343 4.32 0.73 -17.15
C GLY A 343 4.35 -0.46 -18.10
N LEU A 344 3.24 -0.76 -18.77
CA LEU A 344 3.18 -1.85 -19.75
C LEU A 344 4.12 -1.61 -20.94
N PHE A 345 4.26 -0.35 -21.37
CA PHE A 345 5.07 0.04 -22.52
C PHE A 345 6.56 0.27 -22.19
N ASP A 346 6.93 0.50 -20.94
CA ASP A 346 8.33 0.69 -20.52
C ASP A 346 9.30 -0.40 -21.01
N PRO A 347 9.03 -1.72 -20.83
CA PRO A 347 9.93 -2.78 -21.31
C PRO A 347 10.04 -2.85 -22.85
N VAL A 348 9.08 -2.30 -23.59
CA VAL A 348 9.09 -2.30 -25.07
C VAL A 348 9.90 -1.11 -25.57
N PHE A 349 9.66 0.08 -25.03
CA PHE A 349 10.23 1.32 -25.55
C PHE A 349 11.53 1.76 -24.87
N HIS A 350 11.94 1.09 -23.78
CA HIS A 350 13.18 1.37 -23.05
C HIS A 350 13.31 2.87 -22.69
N PHE A 351 12.22 3.51 -22.25
CA PHE A 351 12.18 4.95 -22.01
C PHE A 351 13.27 5.42 -21.03
N ARG A 352 13.65 4.57 -20.06
CA ARG A 352 14.65 4.89 -19.05
C ARG A 352 16.11 4.81 -19.50
N SER A 353 16.49 3.86 -20.36
CA SER A 353 17.89 3.76 -20.81
C SER A 353 18.28 4.97 -21.66
N LYS A 354 17.35 5.47 -22.48
CA LYS A 354 17.52 6.70 -23.26
C LYS A 354 17.67 7.96 -22.42
N ILE A 355 17.07 7.99 -21.23
CA ILE A 355 17.15 9.15 -20.33
C ILE A 355 18.43 9.11 -19.48
N LEU A 356 18.87 7.91 -19.08
CA LEU A 356 20.13 7.74 -18.35
C LEU A 356 21.35 7.98 -19.24
N SER A 357 21.35 7.52 -20.50
CA SER A 357 22.45 7.79 -21.44
C SER A 357 22.60 9.28 -21.73
N LYS A 358 21.47 10.00 -21.87
CA LYS A 358 21.48 11.45 -22.11
C LYS A 358 22.06 12.26 -20.93
N LYS A 359 22.04 11.70 -19.71
CA LYS A 359 22.56 12.33 -18.50
C LYS A 359 24.05 12.04 -18.26
N GLU A 360 24.61 11.04 -18.94
CA GLU A 360 26.07 10.77 -18.94
C GLU A 360 26.80 11.59 -20.02
N GLU A 361 26.07 12.18 -20.97
CA GLU A 361 26.59 13.03 -22.06
C GLU A 361 26.56 14.54 -21.73
N GLU A 362 25.85 14.96 -20.67
CA GLU A 362 25.83 16.33 -20.10
C GLU A 362 26.72 16.41 -18.86
#